data_AF-A0A0D7AYG5-F1
#
_entry.id   AF-A0A0D7AYG5-F1
#
_cell.length_a   1.000
_cell.length_b   1.000
_cell.length_c   1.000
_cell.angle_alpha   90.00
_cell.angle_beta   90.00
_cell.angle_gamma   90.00
#
_symmetry.space_group_name_H-M   'P 1'
#
loop_
_entity.id
_entity.type
_entity.pdbx_description
1 polymer ?
#
loop_
_entity_poly.entity_id
_entity_poly.type
_entity_poly.pdbx_seq_one_letter_code
_entity_poly.pdbx_strand_id
1 'polypeptide(L)'
;MPLARKLRMVEASPEIPVPQSRSAAFESALILPLYQFIVALMPLLDGLAQTKLQKAVHNKLDSRLPFREHAPTRHHVRTDARFCGLHTDDVLGVVRSLVINRGLTFNTEMVFTHGAWFDSPDDWASFRGTSSKDEPKYVNKMAYGRTQGRHSDNFGLLWEQSEALANAIKSVPIGKMTFTRALYLMRKPCHILSFGGLTSLLLVEDLVYAGLVEMPSLEEFAKEAARLKMGAVSAMTEMSLVANGASTAECSAAFVRVFNYLDDVLTAEQKAKMSFDMFMVEHALCKFTRCKRWHQNRRTTT
;
A
#
# COMPACT_ATOMS: atom_id res chain seq x y z
N MET A 1 -19.05 -53.68 -50.25
CA MET A 1 -17.66 -53.18 -50.18
C MET A 1 -17.60 -51.97 -49.26
N PRO A 2 -16.97 -52.05 -48.08
CA PRO A 2 -16.84 -50.89 -47.19
C PRO A 2 -15.48 -50.19 -47.37
N LEU A 3 -15.52 -48.84 -47.42
CA LEU A 3 -14.36 -47.96 -47.51
C LEU A 3 -13.53 -47.98 -46.21
N ALA A 4 -12.25 -48.31 -46.32
CA ALA A 4 -11.28 -48.20 -45.23
C ALA A 4 -10.86 -46.73 -45.01
N ARG A 5 -11.10 -46.24 -43.78
CA ARG A 5 -10.74 -44.90 -43.31
C ARG A 5 -9.26 -44.89 -42.89
N LYS A 6 -8.40 -44.21 -43.65
CA LYS A 6 -6.98 -43.98 -43.28
C LYS A 6 -6.90 -43.05 -42.06
N LEU A 7 -6.41 -43.58 -40.95
CA LEU A 7 -5.96 -42.80 -39.78
C LEU A 7 -4.68 -42.05 -40.16
N ARG A 8 -4.71 -40.72 -40.14
CA ARG A 8 -3.50 -39.88 -40.18
C ARG A 8 -2.87 -39.89 -38.78
N MET A 9 -1.60 -40.25 -38.71
CA MET A 9 -0.77 -40.04 -37.53
C MET A 9 -0.60 -38.54 -37.29
N VAL A 10 -0.90 -38.10 -36.07
CA VAL A 10 -0.68 -36.73 -35.60
C VAL A 10 0.80 -36.63 -35.25
N GLU A 11 1.55 -35.81 -35.98
CA GLU A 11 2.93 -35.48 -35.65
C GLU A 11 2.98 -34.73 -34.31
N ALA A 12 3.91 -35.14 -33.45
CA ALA A 12 4.14 -34.54 -32.15
C ALA A 12 4.47 -33.05 -32.32
N SER A 13 3.75 -32.18 -31.60
CA SER A 13 4.05 -30.75 -31.56
C SER A 13 5.45 -30.53 -30.98
N PRO A 14 6.24 -29.61 -31.54
CA PRO A 14 7.58 -29.31 -31.02
C PRO A 14 7.48 -28.79 -29.59
N GLU A 15 8.29 -29.38 -28.70
CA GLU A 15 8.43 -28.94 -27.31
C GLU A 15 8.84 -27.46 -27.29
N ILE A 16 8.00 -26.63 -26.68
CA ILE A 16 8.32 -25.22 -26.43
C ILE A 16 9.44 -25.20 -25.38
N PRO A 17 10.59 -24.55 -25.65
CA PRO A 17 11.67 -24.46 -24.67
C PRO A 17 11.17 -23.79 -23.39
N VAL A 18 11.31 -24.48 -22.26
CA VAL A 18 11.08 -23.90 -20.93
C VAL A 18 12.08 -22.77 -20.73
N PRO A 19 11.66 -21.54 -20.38
CA PRO A 19 12.59 -20.43 -20.12
C PRO A 19 13.60 -20.84 -19.04
N GLN A 20 14.89 -20.74 -19.36
CA GLN A 20 15.96 -20.99 -18.39
C GLN A 20 15.80 -20.06 -17.18
N SER A 21 15.86 -20.63 -15.98
CA SER A 21 15.81 -19.85 -14.73
C SER A 21 16.98 -18.87 -14.69
N ARG A 22 16.70 -17.58 -14.47
CA ARG A 22 17.73 -16.55 -14.26
C ARG A 22 18.55 -16.92 -13.02
N SER A 23 19.86 -16.65 -13.05
CA SER A 23 20.70 -16.90 -11.87
C SER A 23 20.34 -15.93 -10.72
N ALA A 24 20.50 -16.38 -9.48
CA ALA A 24 20.24 -15.55 -8.30
C ALA A 24 21.07 -14.26 -8.28
N ALA A 25 22.30 -14.30 -8.82
CA ALA A 25 23.16 -13.12 -8.96
C ALA A 25 22.59 -12.10 -9.95
N PHE A 26 22.03 -12.55 -11.07
CA PHE A 26 21.38 -11.66 -12.03
C PHE A 26 20.13 -11.01 -11.44
N GLU A 27 19.28 -11.76 -10.75
CA GLU A 27 18.10 -11.21 -10.10
C GLU A 27 18.45 -10.20 -8.99
N SER A 28 19.47 -10.50 -8.19
CA SER A 28 20.00 -9.57 -7.17
C SER A 28 20.43 -8.24 -7.78
N ALA A 29 21.09 -8.26 -8.95
CA ALA A 29 21.49 -7.05 -9.65
C ALA A 29 20.29 -6.20 -10.12
N LEU A 30 19.15 -6.83 -10.42
CA LEU A 30 17.92 -6.11 -10.78
C LEU A 30 17.25 -5.45 -9.56
N ILE A 31 17.41 -6.01 -8.36
CA ILE A 31 16.80 -5.50 -7.12
C ILE A 31 17.68 -4.44 -6.43
N LEU A 32 19.01 -4.51 -6.62
CA LEU A 32 19.98 -3.60 -6.01
C LEU A 32 19.63 -2.10 -6.11
N PRO A 33 19.09 -1.55 -7.22
CA PRO A 33 18.69 -0.15 -7.29
C PRO A 33 17.62 0.24 -6.27
N LEU A 34 16.68 -0.67 -5.95
CA LEU A 34 15.65 -0.45 -4.94
C LEU A 34 16.26 -0.45 -3.52
N TYR A 35 17.18 -1.37 -3.25
CA TYR A 35 17.94 -1.34 -1.99
C TYR A 35 18.68 -0.01 -1.82
N GLN A 36 19.41 0.43 -2.85
CA GLN A 36 20.12 1.71 -2.82
C GLN A 36 19.18 2.91 -2.64
N PHE A 37 17.98 2.88 -3.23
CA PHE A 37 16.93 3.88 -3.01
C PHE A 37 16.52 3.95 -1.55
N ILE A 38 16.20 2.80 -0.96
CA ILE A 38 15.79 2.66 0.45
C ILE A 38 16.88 3.21 1.37
N VAL A 39 18.11 2.72 1.25
CA VAL A 39 19.24 3.15 2.10
C VAL A 39 19.55 4.63 1.92
N ALA A 40 19.51 5.16 0.70
CA ALA A 40 19.75 6.59 0.44
C ALA A 40 18.71 7.51 1.08
N LEU A 41 17.50 7.00 1.37
CA LEU A 41 16.42 7.76 2.01
C LEU A 41 16.35 7.58 3.52
N MET A 42 17.01 6.58 4.10
CA MET A 42 17.02 6.35 5.54
C MET A 42 17.40 7.58 6.39
N PRO A 43 18.36 8.45 5.99
CA PRO A 43 18.67 9.65 6.76
C PRO A 43 17.48 10.61 6.96
N LEU A 44 16.44 10.54 6.11
CA LEU A 44 15.23 11.32 6.31
C LEU A 44 14.48 10.95 7.60
N LEU A 45 14.64 9.72 8.09
CA LEU A 45 14.07 9.28 9.37
C LEU A 45 14.72 9.99 10.56
N ASP A 46 15.92 10.55 10.37
CA ASP A 46 16.62 11.37 11.37
C ASP A 46 16.48 12.88 11.07
N GLY A 47 15.58 13.27 10.16
CA GLY A 47 15.43 14.66 9.74
C GLY A 47 16.55 15.19 8.82
N LEU A 48 17.39 14.32 8.27
CA LEU A 48 18.54 14.71 7.44
C LEU A 48 18.19 14.68 5.94
N ALA A 49 18.12 15.86 5.30
CA ALA A 49 17.82 16.01 3.87
C ALA A 49 18.96 16.69 3.09
N GLN A 50 20.06 15.97 2.85
CA GLN A 50 21.28 16.52 2.28
C GLN A 50 21.35 16.37 0.74
N THR A 51 20.98 15.21 0.21
CA THR A 51 21.10 14.92 -1.24
C THR A 51 19.92 15.47 -2.05
N LYS A 52 20.09 15.59 -3.38
CA LYS A 52 18.99 15.98 -4.29
C LYS A 52 17.77 15.06 -4.16
N LEU A 53 18.00 13.75 -4.02
CA LEU A 53 16.93 12.78 -3.80
C LEU A 53 16.22 13.05 -2.47
N GLN A 54 16.98 13.14 -1.38
CA GLN A 54 16.42 13.34 -0.05
C GLN A 54 15.60 14.63 0.02
N LYS A 55 16.10 15.75 -0.53
CA LYS A 55 15.35 17.01 -0.62
C LYS A 55 14.07 16.88 -1.44
N ALA A 56 14.13 16.15 -2.57
CA ALA A 56 12.95 15.92 -3.41
C ALA A 56 11.88 15.06 -2.71
N VAL A 57 12.28 14.13 -1.86
CA VAL A 57 11.36 13.31 -1.04
C VAL A 57 10.86 14.09 0.16
N HIS A 58 11.74 14.81 0.88
CA HIS A 58 11.43 15.64 2.04
C HIS A 58 10.31 16.65 1.76
N ASN A 59 10.31 17.26 0.58
CA ASN A 59 9.27 18.24 0.22
C ASN A 59 7.87 17.62 0.01
N LYS A 60 7.76 16.28 -0.05
CA LYS A 60 6.50 15.55 -0.29
C LYS A 60 6.49 14.19 0.43
N LEU A 61 6.77 14.17 1.74
CA LEU A 61 6.98 12.93 2.51
C LEU A 61 5.82 11.93 2.37
N ASP A 62 4.57 12.32 2.62
CA ASP A 62 3.41 11.42 2.47
C ASP A 62 3.27 10.83 1.05
N SER A 63 3.74 11.55 0.04
CA SER A 63 3.63 11.13 -1.36
C SER A 63 4.84 10.34 -1.86
N ARG A 64 6.01 10.46 -1.24
CA ARG A 64 7.31 10.00 -1.79
C ARG A 64 8.19 9.21 -0.82
N LEU A 65 7.96 9.28 0.49
CA LEU A 65 8.73 8.51 1.47
C LEU A 65 8.38 7.02 1.33
N PRO A 66 9.36 6.11 1.19
CA PRO A 66 9.09 4.66 1.13
C PRO A 66 8.66 4.09 2.48
N PHE A 67 9.07 4.73 3.58
CA PHE A 67 8.79 4.30 4.95
C PHE A 67 7.38 4.74 5.36
N ARG A 68 6.37 3.99 4.90
CA ARG A 68 4.94 4.30 5.04
C ARG A 68 4.56 4.79 6.44
N GLU A 69 4.94 4.06 7.48
CA GLU A 69 4.54 4.37 8.86
C GLU A 69 5.33 5.52 9.51
N HIS A 70 6.29 6.11 8.77
CA HIS A 70 7.03 7.32 9.13
C HIS A 70 6.61 8.53 8.29
N ALA A 71 5.68 8.36 7.34
CA ALA A 71 5.11 9.46 6.61
C ALA A 71 4.31 10.37 7.57
N PRO A 72 4.34 11.72 7.42
CA PRO A 72 3.78 12.64 8.41
C PRO A 72 2.34 12.34 8.83
N THR A 73 1.45 12.12 7.86
CA THR A 73 0.04 11.82 8.17
C THR A 73 -0.10 10.48 8.90
N ARG A 74 0.68 9.46 8.51
CA ARG A 74 0.65 8.15 9.18
C ARG A 74 1.25 8.21 10.57
N HIS A 75 2.37 8.89 10.73
CA HIS A 75 3.01 9.11 12.02
C HIS A 75 2.05 9.83 12.98
N HIS A 76 1.38 10.89 12.51
CA HIS A 76 0.33 11.60 13.27
C HIS A 76 -0.76 10.66 13.78
N VAL A 77 -1.31 9.80 12.92
CA VAL A 77 -2.31 8.79 13.33
C VAL A 77 -1.77 7.85 14.40
N ARG A 78 -0.52 7.42 14.27
CA ARG A 78 0.12 6.48 15.21
C ARG A 78 0.54 7.11 16.54
N THR A 79 0.54 8.43 16.68
CA THR A 79 0.81 9.07 17.98
C THR A 79 -0.24 8.71 19.01
N ASP A 80 -1.44 8.36 18.55
CA ASP A 80 -2.51 7.83 19.38
C ASP A 80 -2.40 6.29 19.44
N ALA A 81 -2.20 5.79 20.66
CA ALA A 81 -1.96 4.38 20.93
C ALA A 81 -3.11 3.48 20.42
N ARG A 82 -4.34 4.01 20.31
CA ARG A 82 -5.51 3.26 19.80
C ARG A 82 -5.32 2.72 18.38
N PHE A 83 -4.43 3.32 17.60
CA PHE A 83 -4.12 2.88 16.23
C PHE A 83 -2.88 1.97 16.16
N CYS A 84 -2.28 1.60 17.30
CA CYS A 84 -1.07 0.81 17.39
C CYS A 84 -1.25 -0.35 18.38
N GLY A 85 -1.70 -1.51 17.89
CA GLY A 85 -1.84 -2.74 18.69
C GLY A 85 -3.28 -3.17 18.96
N LEU A 86 -3.43 -4.32 19.63
CA LEU A 86 -4.71 -4.95 19.94
C LEU A 86 -5.47 -4.15 21.00
N HIS A 87 -6.32 -3.20 20.59
CA HIS A 87 -7.21 -2.47 21.49
C HIS A 87 -8.64 -2.95 21.34
N THR A 88 -9.22 -3.43 22.44
CA THR A 88 -10.54 -4.08 22.45
C THR A 88 -11.71 -3.13 22.60
N ASP A 89 -11.47 -1.95 23.17
CA ASP A 89 -12.56 -1.22 23.78
C ASP A 89 -13.30 -0.32 22.79
N ASP A 90 -12.66 0.03 21.66
CA ASP A 90 -13.32 0.86 20.65
C ASP A 90 -12.92 0.59 19.19
N VAL A 91 -13.23 -0.62 18.73
CA VAL A 91 -13.15 -1.00 17.31
C VAL A 91 -13.88 0.00 16.40
N LEU A 92 -14.99 0.57 16.85
CA LEU A 92 -15.83 1.45 16.03
C LEU A 92 -15.15 2.79 15.79
N GLY A 93 -14.66 3.44 16.85
CA GLY A 93 -13.95 4.71 16.75
C GLY A 93 -12.62 4.59 15.98
N VAL A 94 -11.90 3.46 16.12
CA VAL A 94 -10.69 3.19 15.31
C VAL A 94 -11.05 3.10 13.82
N VAL A 95 -12.04 2.29 13.47
CA VAL A 95 -12.47 2.11 12.07
C VAL A 95 -12.98 3.42 11.48
N ARG A 96 -13.83 4.16 12.20
CA ARG A 96 -14.34 5.50 11.82
C ARG A 96 -13.19 6.43 11.50
N SER A 97 -12.28 6.60 12.45
CA SER A 97 -11.16 7.54 12.34
C SER A 97 -10.24 7.20 11.16
N LEU A 98 -9.96 5.91 10.93
CA LEU A 98 -9.16 5.47 9.78
C LEU A 98 -9.89 5.70 8.44
N VAL A 99 -11.21 5.48 8.39
CA VAL A 99 -12.02 5.76 7.21
C VAL A 99 -12.06 7.25 6.92
N ILE A 100 -12.25 8.11 7.93
CA ILE A 100 -12.21 9.56 7.76
C ILE A 100 -10.82 10.02 7.35
N ASN A 101 -9.75 9.44 7.89
CA ASN A 101 -8.39 9.75 7.46
C ASN A 101 -8.18 9.43 5.98
N ARG A 102 -8.43 8.19 5.56
CA ARG A 102 -8.21 7.76 4.16
C ARG A 102 -9.19 8.40 3.18
N GLY A 103 -10.40 8.71 3.62
CA GLY A 103 -11.46 9.29 2.80
C GLY A 103 -11.35 10.80 2.65
N LEU A 104 -10.95 11.52 3.70
CA LEU A 104 -11.03 12.98 3.73
C LEU A 104 -9.68 13.62 4.07
N THR A 105 -9.12 13.33 5.24
CA THR A 105 -8.06 14.17 5.83
C THR A 105 -6.63 13.76 5.46
N PHE A 106 -6.44 12.69 4.70
CA PHE A 106 -5.09 12.22 4.36
C PHE A 106 -4.27 13.26 3.58
N ASN A 107 -3.09 13.62 4.10
CA ASN A 107 -2.18 14.60 3.49
C ASN A 107 -2.91 15.94 3.22
N THR A 108 -3.62 16.45 4.21
CA THR A 108 -4.21 17.80 4.21
C THR A 108 -3.44 18.73 5.15
N GLU A 109 -3.60 20.04 4.99
CA GLU A 109 -2.95 21.04 5.85
C GLU A 109 -3.40 20.91 7.31
N MET A 110 -4.71 20.70 7.49
CA MET A 110 -5.34 20.75 8.80
C MET A 110 -5.30 19.42 9.56
N VAL A 111 -4.88 18.30 8.95
CA VAL A 111 -4.87 16.99 9.63
C VAL A 111 -4.04 17.01 10.92
N PHE A 112 -3.04 17.88 11.03
CA PHE A 112 -2.15 18.01 12.19
C PHE A 112 -2.68 18.94 13.29
N THR A 113 -3.77 19.67 13.06
CA THR A 113 -4.35 20.59 14.06
C THR A 113 -5.42 19.93 14.93
N HIS A 114 -5.69 18.65 14.68
CA HIS A 114 -6.67 17.85 15.39
C HIS A 114 -6.08 16.47 15.69
N GLY A 115 -6.55 15.81 16.74
CA GLY A 115 -6.21 14.41 16.98
C GLY A 115 -6.60 13.53 15.77
N ALA A 116 -5.96 12.38 15.62
CA ALA A 116 -6.38 11.44 14.58
C ALA A 116 -7.74 10.78 14.87
N TRP A 117 -8.18 10.84 16.12
CA TRP A 117 -9.43 10.30 16.62
C TRP A 117 -10.62 11.22 16.35
N PHE A 118 -11.72 10.66 15.84
CA PHE A 118 -13.03 11.30 15.74
C PHE A 118 -14.04 10.51 16.57
N ASP A 119 -14.46 11.08 17.70
CA ASP A 119 -15.36 10.48 18.67
C ASP A 119 -16.83 10.65 18.26
N SER A 120 -17.12 11.79 17.63
CA SER A 120 -18.48 12.17 17.26
C SER A 120 -18.56 12.92 15.92
N PRO A 121 -19.77 13.04 15.32
CA PRO A 121 -20.00 13.98 14.22
C PRO A 121 -19.69 15.44 14.57
N ASP A 122 -19.86 15.82 15.85
CA ASP A 122 -19.58 17.18 16.32
C ASP A 122 -18.08 17.48 16.34
N ASP A 123 -17.22 16.46 16.52
CA ASP A 123 -15.76 16.59 16.39
C ASP A 123 -15.39 16.98 14.96
N TRP A 124 -16.03 16.35 13.97
CA TRP A 124 -15.83 16.72 12.57
C TRP A 124 -16.34 18.14 12.30
N ALA A 125 -17.52 18.51 12.80
CA ALA A 125 -18.04 19.86 12.64
C ALA A 125 -17.11 20.92 13.26
N SER A 126 -16.54 20.63 14.43
CA SER A 126 -15.59 21.48 15.13
C SER A 126 -14.26 21.58 14.40
N PHE A 127 -13.75 20.44 13.89
CA PHE A 127 -12.53 20.37 13.10
C PHE A 127 -12.66 21.10 11.76
N ARG A 128 -13.70 20.77 10.99
CA ARG A 128 -13.91 21.25 9.63
C ARG A 128 -14.41 22.70 9.60
N GLY A 129 -15.16 23.12 10.60
CA GLY A 129 -15.90 24.37 10.62
C GLY A 129 -17.03 24.40 9.58
N THR A 130 -17.62 25.59 9.39
CA THR A 130 -18.80 25.80 8.52
C THR A 130 -18.47 26.42 7.15
N SER A 131 -17.22 26.84 6.93
CA SER A 131 -16.81 27.47 5.68
C SER A 131 -16.63 26.44 4.56
N SER A 132 -17.26 26.63 3.41
CA SER A 132 -17.00 25.80 2.23
C SER A 132 -15.76 26.23 1.45
N LYS A 133 -15.27 27.47 1.66
CA LYS A 133 -14.21 28.09 0.84
C LYS A 133 -12.81 27.53 1.10
N ASP A 134 -12.61 26.87 2.23
CA ASP A 134 -11.33 26.32 2.69
C ASP A 134 -11.28 24.78 2.63
N GLU A 135 -12.23 24.13 1.96
CA GLU A 135 -12.29 22.67 1.87
C GLU A 135 -10.97 21.99 1.50
N PRO A 136 -10.16 22.48 0.53
CA PRO A 136 -8.89 21.84 0.19
C PRO A 136 -7.89 21.75 1.35
N LYS A 137 -8.07 22.56 2.41
CA LYS A 137 -7.24 22.50 3.63
C LYS A 137 -7.59 21.31 4.53
N TYR A 138 -8.82 20.81 4.44
CA TYR A 138 -9.36 19.74 5.28
C TYR A 138 -9.60 18.43 4.52
N VAL A 139 -9.83 18.52 3.20
CA VAL A 139 -10.13 17.38 2.34
C VAL A 139 -9.19 17.33 1.14
N ASN A 140 -8.47 16.22 1.01
CA ASN A 140 -7.60 15.98 -0.14
C ASN A 140 -8.35 15.21 -1.23
N LYS A 141 -9.04 15.93 -2.11
CA LYS A 141 -9.83 15.34 -3.22
C LYS A 141 -8.99 14.47 -4.17
N MET A 142 -7.67 14.69 -4.21
CA MET A 142 -6.74 14.00 -5.10
C MET A 142 -5.97 12.86 -4.42
N ALA A 143 -6.19 12.61 -3.13
CA ALA A 143 -5.56 11.50 -2.43
C ALA A 143 -5.85 10.19 -3.17
N TYR A 144 -4.82 9.39 -3.48
CA TYR A 144 -4.99 8.10 -4.16
C TYR A 144 -5.65 8.15 -5.55
N GLY A 145 -5.70 9.32 -6.20
CA GLY A 145 -6.30 9.51 -7.52
C GLY A 145 -7.66 10.20 -7.49
N ARG A 146 -8.17 10.55 -8.67
CA ARG A 146 -9.41 11.31 -8.84
C ARG A 146 -10.63 10.47 -8.49
N THR A 147 -11.55 11.02 -7.72
CA THR A 147 -12.86 10.45 -7.39
C THR A 147 -13.86 11.57 -7.11
N GLN A 148 -15.16 11.27 -7.22
CA GLN A 148 -16.23 12.21 -6.86
C GLN A 148 -16.66 12.10 -5.38
N GLY A 149 -16.20 11.08 -4.67
CA GLY A 149 -16.66 10.80 -3.31
C GLY A 149 -15.86 11.47 -2.18
N ARG A 150 -14.71 12.11 -2.46
CA ARG A 150 -13.93 12.83 -1.44
C ARG A 150 -14.39 14.27 -1.33
N HIS A 151 -15.36 14.50 -0.45
CA HIS A 151 -15.96 15.80 -0.18
C HIS A 151 -16.37 15.86 1.29
N SER A 152 -16.32 17.05 1.90
CA SER A 152 -16.76 17.22 3.28
C SER A 152 -18.22 16.79 3.48
N ASP A 153 -19.07 17.06 2.49
CA ASP A 153 -20.49 16.70 2.46
C ASP A 153 -20.74 15.18 2.55
N ASN A 154 -19.75 14.36 2.21
CA ASN A 154 -19.85 12.90 2.31
C ASN A 154 -19.45 12.37 3.69
N PHE A 155 -19.06 13.23 4.65
CA PHE A 155 -18.68 12.80 6.00
C PHE A 155 -19.74 11.91 6.65
N GLY A 156 -21.02 12.32 6.62
CA GLY A 156 -22.10 11.56 7.25
C GLY A 156 -22.25 10.14 6.67
N LEU A 157 -22.11 10.00 5.35
CA LEU A 157 -22.15 8.69 4.69
C LEU A 157 -20.93 7.84 5.03
N LEU A 158 -19.72 8.43 5.06
CA LEU A 158 -18.50 7.72 5.47
C LEU A 158 -18.60 7.25 6.93
N TRP A 159 -19.19 8.08 7.80
CA TRP A 159 -19.45 7.77 9.20
C TRP A 159 -20.36 6.56 9.33
N GLU A 160 -21.48 6.51 8.61
CA GLU A 160 -22.40 5.37 8.59
C GLU A 160 -21.74 4.11 8.01
N GLN A 161 -21.06 4.21 6.86
CA GLN A 161 -20.41 3.07 6.21
C GLN A 161 -19.30 2.45 7.08
N SER A 162 -18.58 3.26 7.84
CA SER A 162 -17.56 2.78 8.76
C SER A 162 -18.15 1.94 9.91
N GLU A 163 -19.39 2.20 10.31
CA GLU A 163 -20.09 1.40 11.33
C GLU A 163 -20.42 0.00 10.82
N ALA A 164 -20.88 -0.12 9.57
CA ALA A 164 -21.10 -1.42 8.95
C ALA A 164 -19.81 -2.26 8.88
N LEU A 165 -18.67 -1.63 8.55
CA LEU A 165 -17.37 -2.30 8.57
C LEU A 165 -16.95 -2.70 9.98
N ALA A 166 -17.09 -1.80 10.96
CA ALA A 166 -16.75 -2.06 12.35
C ALA A 166 -17.57 -3.22 12.93
N ASN A 167 -18.86 -3.29 12.63
CA ASN A 167 -19.74 -4.39 13.05
C ASN A 167 -19.32 -5.72 12.43
N ALA A 168 -18.91 -5.71 11.15
CA ALA A 168 -18.35 -6.89 10.51
C ALA A 168 -17.02 -7.32 11.17
N ILE A 169 -16.17 -6.37 11.58
CA ILE A 169 -14.93 -6.64 12.33
C ILE A 169 -15.23 -7.26 13.69
N LYS A 170 -16.14 -6.66 14.47
CA LYS A 170 -16.57 -7.15 15.80
C LYS A 170 -17.22 -8.53 15.77
N SER A 171 -17.70 -9.00 14.61
CA SER A 171 -18.27 -10.35 14.45
C SER A 171 -17.24 -11.48 14.49
N VAL A 172 -15.95 -11.14 14.47
CA VAL A 172 -14.82 -12.06 14.55
C VAL A 172 -14.00 -11.69 15.79
N PRO A 173 -13.39 -12.67 16.50
CA PRO A 173 -12.45 -12.34 17.58
C PRO A 173 -11.39 -11.34 17.11
N ILE A 174 -11.07 -10.36 17.96
CA ILE A 174 -10.16 -9.27 17.61
C ILE A 174 -8.80 -9.83 17.19
N GLY A 175 -8.25 -9.28 16.10
CA GLY A 175 -6.99 -9.72 15.51
C GLY A 175 -7.06 -11.10 14.83
N LYS A 176 -8.26 -11.70 14.71
CA LYS A 176 -8.48 -12.98 13.98
C LYS A 176 -9.20 -12.79 12.66
N MET A 177 -9.55 -11.55 12.29
CA MET A 177 -10.02 -11.28 10.95
C MET A 177 -8.87 -11.42 9.96
N THR A 178 -8.96 -12.38 9.05
CA THR A 178 -7.92 -12.55 8.03
C THR A 178 -7.90 -11.36 7.06
N PHE A 179 -6.71 -11.06 6.55
CA PHE A 179 -6.49 -9.95 5.62
C PHE A 179 -7.37 -10.06 4.36
N THR A 180 -7.43 -11.24 3.74
CA THR A 180 -8.30 -11.47 2.57
C THR A 180 -9.78 -11.29 2.90
N ARG A 181 -10.23 -11.68 4.10
CA ARG A 181 -11.62 -11.47 4.52
C ARG A 181 -11.93 -10.00 4.70
N ALA A 182 -11.06 -9.24 5.35
CA ALA A 182 -11.22 -7.79 5.50
C ALA A 182 -11.30 -7.09 4.13
N LEU A 183 -10.43 -7.46 3.19
CA LEU A 183 -10.48 -6.93 1.82
C LEU A 183 -11.78 -7.30 1.09
N TYR A 184 -12.28 -8.52 1.28
CA TYR A 184 -13.56 -8.93 0.72
C TYR A 184 -14.71 -8.07 1.26
N LEU A 185 -14.74 -7.82 2.57
CA LEU A 185 -15.78 -7.00 3.21
C LEU A 185 -15.82 -5.60 2.59
N MET A 186 -14.66 -4.97 2.43
CA MET A 186 -14.51 -3.64 1.83
C MET A 186 -14.97 -3.56 0.37
N ARG A 187 -14.87 -4.66 -0.38
CA ARG A 187 -15.19 -4.71 -1.81
C ARG A 187 -16.66 -5.03 -2.09
N LYS A 188 -17.37 -5.61 -1.14
CA LYS A 188 -18.74 -6.10 -1.33
C LYS A 188 -19.70 -5.61 -0.24
N PRO A 189 -19.78 -6.23 0.95
CA PRO A 189 -20.84 -5.92 1.92
C PRO A 189 -20.67 -4.60 2.67
N CYS A 190 -19.43 -4.10 2.82
CA CYS A 190 -19.11 -2.90 3.59
C CYS A 190 -18.50 -1.84 2.67
N HIS A 191 -19.07 -1.65 1.48
CA HIS A 191 -18.56 -0.68 0.51
C HIS A 191 -18.45 0.71 1.14
N ILE A 192 -17.27 1.31 1.05
CA ILE A 192 -17.02 2.69 1.48
C ILE A 192 -16.92 3.59 0.27
N LEU A 193 -17.69 4.68 0.28
CA LEU A 193 -17.71 5.66 -0.78
C LEU A 193 -16.29 6.14 -1.07
N SER A 194 -15.93 6.23 -2.35
CA SER A 194 -14.60 6.62 -2.85
C SER A 194 -13.46 5.63 -2.63
N PHE A 195 -13.69 4.49 -1.96
CA PHE A 195 -12.65 3.50 -1.71
C PHE A 195 -12.63 2.48 -2.85
N GLY A 196 -11.75 2.72 -3.82
CA GLY A 196 -11.38 1.72 -4.81
C GLY A 196 -10.40 0.70 -4.25
N GLY A 197 -9.94 -0.24 -5.08
CA GLY A 197 -9.07 -1.34 -4.66
C GLY A 197 -7.81 -0.91 -3.89
N LEU A 198 -7.20 0.23 -4.27
CA LEU A 198 -6.05 0.80 -3.57
C LEU A 198 -6.40 1.32 -2.18
N THR A 199 -7.39 2.21 -2.07
CA THR A 199 -7.78 2.79 -0.77
C THR A 199 -8.27 1.70 0.19
N SER A 200 -8.98 0.67 -0.32
CA SER A 200 -9.36 -0.49 0.48
C SER A 200 -8.15 -1.28 0.98
N LEU A 201 -7.13 -1.52 0.14
CA LEU A 201 -5.90 -2.18 0.58
C LEU A 201 -5.22 -1.39 1.69
N LEU A 202 -5.03 -0.09 1.49
CA LEU A 202 -4.39 0.80 2.46
C LEU A 202 -5.15 0.87 3.79
N LEU A 203 -6.49 0.86 3.76
CA LEU A 203 -7.29 0.80 4.98
C LEU A 203 -7.09 -0.54 5.71
N VAL A 204 -7.09 -1.66 4.99
CA VAL A 204 -6.90 -2.98 5.62
C VAL A 204 -5.50 -3.10 6.22
N GLU A 205 -4.46 -2.57 5.58
CA GLU A 205 -3.12 -2.43 6.18
C GLU A 205 -3.16 -1.60 7.48
N ASP A 206 -3.92 -0.51 7.52
CA ASP A 206 -4.07 0.28 8.75
C ASP A 206 -4.78 -0.49 9.86
N LEU A 207 -5.78 -1.30 9.49
CA LEU A 207 -6.49 -2.17 10.42
C LEU A 207 -5.57 -3.30 10.94
N VAL A 208 -4.59 -3.75 10.15
CA VAL A 208 -3.55 -4.67 10.62
C VAL A 208 -2.68 -4.01 11.68
N TYR A 209 -2.18 -2.80 11.42
CA TYR A 209 -1.38 -2.08 12.42
C TYR A 209 -2.17 -1.69 13.68
N ALA A 210 -3.47 -1.45 13.54
CA ALA A 210 -4.39 -1.25 14.65
C ALA A 210 -4.83 -2.55 15.34
N GLY A 211 -4.26 -3.71 14.99
CA GLY A 211 -4.55 -5.00 15.62
C GLY A 211 -5.95 -5.57 15.34
N LEU A 212 -6.75 -4.94 14.47
CA LEU A 212 -8.11 -5.39 14.17
C LEU A 212 -8.14 -6.50 13.11
N VAL A 213 -7.13 -6.53 12.25
CA VAL A 213 -6.95 -7.53 11.18
C VAL A 213 -5.63 -8.24 11.39
N GLU A 214 -5.62 -9.54 11.11
CA GLU A 214 -4.41 -10.37 11.19
C GLU A 214 -3.41 -9.98 10.09
N MET A 215 -2.12 -9.96 10.45
CA MET A 215 -1.04 -9.77 9.47
C MET A 215 -1.07 -10.91 8.44
N PRO A 216 -1.19 -10.63 7.14
CA PRO A 216 -1.17 -11.66 6.12
C PRO A 216 0.17 -12.38 6.04
N SER A 217 0.18 -13.57 5.43
CA SER A 217 1.44 -14.14 4.96
C SER A 217 2.01 -13.30 3.81
N LEU A 218 3.32 -13.43 3.57
CA LEU A 218 3.98 -12.74 2.47
C LEU A 218 3.33 -13.11 1.12
N GLU A 219 2.99 -14.38 0.92
CA GLU A 219 2.37 -14.90 -0.29
C GLU A 219 0.94 -14.39 -0.48
N GLU A 220 0.15 -14.33 0.61
CA GLU A 220 -1.20 -13.79 0.59
C GLU A 220 -1.17 -12.31 0.17
N PHE A 221 -0.31 -11.51 0.82
CA PHE A 221 -0.19 -10.11 0.50
C PHE A 221 0.37 -9.86 -0.91
N ALA A 222 1.41 -10.59 -1.32
CA ALA A 222 2.01 -10.48 -2.65
C ALA A 222 0.97 -10.72 -3.76
N LYS A 223 0.05 -11.68 -3.56
CA LYS A 223 -1.04 -11.96 -4.48
C LYS A 223 -2.02 -10.79 -4.57
N GLU A 224 -2.41 -10.21 -3.45
CA GLU A 224 -3.33 -9.04 -3.43
C GLU A 224 -2.67 -7.79 -4.02
N ALA A 225 -1.40 -7.51 -3.70
CA ALA A 225 -0.63 -6.41 -4.27
C ALA A 225 -0.48 -6.56 -5.80
N ALA A 226 -0.16 -7.76 -6.28
CA ALA A 226 -0.08 -8.08 -7.71
C ALA A 226 -1.44 -7.90 -8.41
N ARG A 227 -2.55 -8.27 -7.75
CA ARG A 227 -3.91 -8.16 -8.30
C ARG A 227 -4.33 -6.71 -8.55
N LEU A 228 -3.83 -5.75 -7.77
CA LEU A 228 -4.12 -4.33 -7.97
C LEU A 228 -3.47 -3.77 -9.25
N LYS A 229 -2.39 -4.38 -9.76
CA LYS A 229 -1.65 -3.91 -10.95
C LYS A 229 -1.27 -2.42 -10.90
N MET A 230 -0.88 -1.93 -9.71
CA MET A 230 -0.54 -0.52 -9.49
C MET A 230 0.97 -0.31 -9.35
N GLY A 231 1.40 0.65 -8.52
CA GLY A 231 2.77 1.16 -8.50
C GLY A 231 3.83 0.11 -8.24
N ALA A 232 3.56 -0.89 -7.38
CA ALA A 232 4.50 -1.97 -7.11
C ALA A 232 4.78 -2.83 -8.36
N VAL A 233 3.73 -3.22 -9.09
CA VAL A 233 3.87 -3.95 -10.36
C VAL A 233 4.61 -3.10 -11.39
N SER A 234 4.27 -1.81 -11.50
CA SER A 234 5.00 -0.90 -12.40
C SER A 234 6.49 -0.81 -12.09
N ALA A 235 6.87 -0.85 -10.81
CA ALA A 235 8.27 -0.83 -10.39
C ALA A 235 8.99 -2.11 -10.78
N MET A 236 8.38 -3.27 -10.52
CA MET A 236 8.95 -4.56 -10.89
C MET A 236 9.11 -4.72 -12.41
N THR A 237 8.16 -4.21 -13.20
CA THR A 237 8.29 -4.16 -14.67
C THR A 237 9.46 -3.25 -15.08
N GLU A 238 9.62 -2.08 -14.48
CA GLU A 238 10.73 -1.15 -14.78
C GLU A 238 12.10 -1.70 -14.39
N MET A 239 12.15 -2.47 -13.30
CA MET A 239 13.34 -3.21 -12.87
C MET A 239 13.57 -4.48 -13.69
N SER A 240 12.72 -4.77 -14.69
CA SER A 240 12.80 -5.97 -15.53
C SER A 240 12.72 -7.29 -14.75
N LEU A 241 12.12 -7.26 -13.56
CA LEU A 241 11.83 -8.45 -12.74
C LEU A 241 10.66 -9.25 -13.31
N VAL A 242 9.73 -8.57 -13.99
CA VAL A 242 8.62 -9.17 -14.73
C VAL A 242 8.45 -8.45 -16.07
N ALA A 243 7.87 -9.14 -17.06
CA ALA A 243 7.52 -8.55 -18.33
C ALA A 243 6.34 -7.56 -18.19
N ASN A 244 6.18 -6.67 -19.18
CA ASN A 244 4.95 -5.89 -19.28
C ASN A 244 3.77 -6.84 -19.55
N GLY A 245 2.67 -6.66 -18.83
CA GLY A 245 1.50 -7.55 -18.94
C GLY A 245 1.66 -8.90 -18.23
N ALA A 246 2.70 -9.08 -17.41
CA ALA A 246 2.88 -10.30 -16.61
C ALA A 246 1.63 -10.64 -15.78
N SER A 247 1.43 -11.94 -15.56
CA SER A 247 0.33 -12.48 -14.78
C SER A 247 0.44 -12.09 -13.29
N THR A 248 -0.68 -12.20 -12.57
CA THR A 248 -0.70 -12.01 -11.11
C THR A 248 0.27 -12.95 -10.40
N ALA A 249 0.39 -14.19 -10.88
CA ALA A 249 1.30 -15.19 -10.29
C ALA A 249 2.78 -14.79 -10.48
N GLU A 250 3.16 -14.34 -11.67
CA GLU A 250 4.52 -13.86 -11.95
C GLU A 250 4.85 -12.61 -11.12
N CYS A 251 3.92 -11.65 -11.04
CA CYS A 251 4.08 -10.44 -10.22
C CYS A 251 4.19 -10.77 -8.73
N SER A 252 3.37 -11.70 -8.24
CA SER A 252 3.42 -12.17 -6.85
C SER A 252 4.75 -12.84 -6.53
N ALA A 253 5.23 -13.73 -7.40
CA ALA A 253 6.52 -14.39 -7.22
C ALA A 253 7.68 -13.39 -7.25
N ALA A 254 7.64 -12.40 -8.13
CA ALA A 254 8.65 -11.33 -8.17
C ALA A 254 8.64 -10.47 -6.90
N PHE A 255 7.47 -10.16 -6.35
CA PHE A 255 7.35 -9.43 -5.09
C PHE A 255 7.99 -10.20 -3.93
N VAL A 256 7.72 -11.50 -3.81
CA VAL A 256 8.35 -12.37 -2.80
C VAL A 256 9.87 -12.34 -2.93
N ARG A 257 10.41 -12.44 -4.16
CA ARG A 257 11.86 -12.35 -4.40
C ARG A 257 12.44 -11.00 -3.97
N VAL A 258 11.74 -9.90 -4.25
CA VAL A 258 12.14 -8.55 -3.80
C VAL A 258 12.17 -8.46 -2.28
N PHE A 259 11.12 -8.95 -1.61
CA PHE A 259 11.04 -8.94 -0.15
C PHE A 259 12.19 -9.73 0.48
N ASN A 260 12.38 -10.99 0.07
CA ASN A 260 13.42 -11.86 0.62
C ASN A 260 14.82 -11.29 0.37
N TYR A 261 15.08 -10.75 -0.83
CA TYR A 261 16.35 -10.09 -1.10
C TYR A 261 16.60 -8.92 -0.13
N LEU A 262 15.61 -8.04 0.07
CA LEU A 262 15.75 -6.92 0.99
C LEU A 262 15.90 -7.39 2.45
N ASP A 263 15.19 -8.44 2.84
CA ASP A 263 15.31 -9.05 4.15
C ASP A 263 16.72 -9.61 4.38
N ASP A 264 17.33 -10.23 3.37
CA ASP A 264 18.68 -10.78 3.48
C ASP A 264 19.77 -9.70 3.56
N VAL A 265 19.62 -8.59 2.83
CA VAL A 265 20.68 -7.57 2.70
C VAL A 265 20.57 -6.39 3.68
N LEU A 266 19.40 -6.16 4.28
CA LEU A 266 19.22 -5.10 5.28
C LEU A 266 19.65 -5.60 6.67
N THR A 267 20.37 -4.76 7.42
CA THR A 267 20.72 -5.08 8.81
C THR A 267 19.49 -5.02 9.71
N ALA A 268 19.54 -5.69 10.86
CA ALA A 268 18.46 -5.64 11.86
C ALA A 268 18.15 -4.19 12.30
N GLU A 269 19.18 -3.34 12.46
CA GLU A 269 19.02 -1.93 12.78
C GLU A 269 18.27 -1.18 11.67
N GLN A 270 18.65 -1.40 10.40
CA GLN A 270 17.98 -0.79 9.26
C GLN A 270 16.50 -1.20 9.19
N LYS A 271 16.23 -2.51 9.37
CA LYS A 271 14.86 -3.06 9.37
C LYS A 271 14.01 -2.44 10.48
N ALA A 272 14.53 -2.39 11.71
CA ALA A 272 13.83 -1.80 12.84
C ALA A 272 13.53 -0.31 12.60
N LYS A 273 14.53 0.44 12.14
CA LYS A 273 14.43 1.88 11.90
C LYS A 273 13.36 2.23 10.87
N MET A 274 13.23 1.46 9.79
CA MET A 274 12.24 1.74 8.75
C MET A 274 10.88 1.07 8.96
N SER A 275 10.72 0.30 10.03
CA SER A 275 9.56 -0.58 10.25
C SER A 275 9.39 -1.55 9.07
N PHE A 276 10.44 -2.34 8.79
CA PHE A 276 10.48 -3.26 7.66
C PHE A 276 9.43 -4.36 7.78
N ASP A 277 8.52 -4.39 6.82
CA ASP A 277 7.54 -5.45 6.58
C ASP A 277 7.11 -5.43 5.10
N MET A 278 6.18 -6.30 4.73
CA MET A 278 5.70 -6.42 3.35
C MET A 278 4.97 -5.18 2.85
N PHE A 279 4.28 -4.44 3.73
CA PHE A 279 3.57 -3.21 3.37
C PHE A 279 4.58 -2.08 3.07
N MET A 280 5.65 -2.00 3.86
CA MET A 280 6.77 -1.09 3.60
C MET A 280 7.43 -1.40 2.25
N VAL A 281 7.69 -2.67 1.92
CA VAL A 281 8.29 -3.06 0.63
C VAL A 281 7.38 -2.72 -0.56
N GLU A 282 6.08 -2.97 -0.47
CA GLU A 282 5.10 -2.53 -1.49
C GLU A 282 5.14 -1.02 -1.68
N HIS A 283 5.15 -0.29 -0.56
CA HIS A 283 5.18 1.17 -0.60
C HIS A 283 6.47 1.68 -1.24
N ALA A 284 7.61 1.09 -0.89
CA ALA A 284 8.91 1.43 -1.45
C ALA A 284 8.96 1.23 -2.96
N LEU A 285 8.46 0.10 -3.48
CA LEU A 285 8.31 -0.14 -4.91
C LEU A 285 7.41 0.93 -5.56
N CYS A 286 6.27 1.22 -4.95
CA CYS A 286 5.35 2.28 -5.40
C CYS A 286 6.03 3.67 -5.48
N LYS A 287 6.94 4.00 -4.56
CA LYS A 287 7.65 5.30 -4.54
C LYS A 287 8.88 5.33 -5.43
N PHE A 288 9.54 4.20 -5.65
CA PHE A 288 10.71 4.07 -6.51
C PHE A 288 10.43 4.63 -7.90
N THR A 289 9.29 4.27 -8.50
CA THR A 289 8.86 4.77 -9.82
C THR A 289 8.50 6.26 -9.80
N ARG A 290 8.06 6.82 -8.67
CA ARG A 290 7.78 8.26 -8.54
C ARG A 290 9.03 9.11 -8.43
N CYS A 291 10.17 8.48 -8.11
CA CYS A 291 11.47 9.10 -7.99
C CYS A 291 12.39 8.83 -9.21
N LYS A 292 11.82 8.35 -10.34
CA LYS A 292 12.51 8.00 -11.61
C LYS A 292 13.63 8.95 -12.05
N ARG A 293 13.43 10.27 -11.93
CA ARG A 293 14.44 11.28 -12.29
C ARG A 293 15.79 11.09 -11.55
N TRP A 294 15.79 10.43 -10.40
CA TRP A 294 17.02 10.17 -9.65
C TRP A 294 17.77 8.91 -10.14
N HIS A 295 17.07 7.82 -10.45
CA HIS A 295 17.70 6.57 -10.87
C HIS A 295 18.21 6.58 -12.32
N GLN A 296 17.53 7.29 -13.22
CA GLN A 296 17.94 7.38 -14.63
C GLN A 296 19.30 8.08 -14.79
N ASN A 297 19.61 9.10 -13.97
CA ASN A 297 20.88 9.82 -14.00
C ASN A 297 22.10 8.98 -13.54
N ARG A 298 21.88 7.83 -12.89
CA ARG A 298 22.94 6.88 -12.52
C ARG A 298 23.26 5.85 -13.59
N ARG A 299 22.35 5.61 -14.55
CA ARG A 299 22.61 4.71 -15.70
C ARG A 299 23.43 5.37 -16.81
N THR A 300 23.56 6.70 -16.79
CA THR A 300 24.34 7.48 -17.77
C THR A 300 25.72 7.88 -17.27
N THR A 301 26.13 7.41 -16.08
CA THR A 301 27.42 7.76 -15.45
C THR A 301 28.36 6.55 -15.25
N THR A 302 28.07 5.44 -15.93
CA THR A 302 28.96 4.28 -16.13
C THR A 302 29.19 4.11 -17.62
#